data_AF-A0A931AL80-F1
#
_entry.id   AF-A0A931AL80-F1
#
_cell.length_a   1.000
_cell.length_b   1.000
_cell.length_c   1.000
_cell.angle_alpha   90.00
_cell.angle_beta   90.00
_cell.angle_gamma   90.00
#
_symmetry.space_group_name_H-M   'P 1'
#
loop_
_entity.id
_entity.type
_entity.pdbx_description
1 polymer ?
#
loop_
_entity_poly.entity_id
_entity_poly.type
_entity_poly.pdbx_seq_one_letter_code
_entity_poly.pdbx_strand_id
1 'polypeptide(L)'
;VVSPPGFMTMSELLEICVRVTGSDASLRWVDGETLLAAGVRPWTDLPIWLVGSDHDYMHGGDVSKAVAAGLRFRPPAETVADTWAWLQDIGGHAPMRPDRPQVGLDPALEAKLLSP
;
A
#
# COMPACT_ATOMS: atom_id res chain seq x y z
N VAL A 1 9.47 -1.19 -6.28
CA VAL A 1 9.09 -2.61 -6.43
C VAL A 1 10.31 -3.37 -6.90
N VAL A 2 10.95 -4.14 -6.03
CA VAL A 2 12.18 -4.89 -6.39
C VAL A 2 12.32 -6.23 -5.64
N SER A 3 11.24 -6.71 -5.01
CA SER A 3 11.18 -8.02 -4.38
C SER A 3 10.61 -9.09 -5.32
N PRO A 4 10.92 -10.37 -5.12
CA PRO A 4 10.28 -11.44 -5.88
C PRO A 4 8.75 -11.40 -5.72
N PRO A 5 7.99 -11.85 -6.75
CA PRO A 5 6.56 -12.08 -6.60
C PRO A 5 6.26 -12.97 -5.39
N GLY A 6 5.23 -12.60 -4.62
CA GLY A 6 4.85 -13.32 -3.40
C GLY A 6 5.73 -13.06 -2.18
N PHE A 7 6.71 -12.15 -2.25
CA PHE A 7 7.50 -11.75 -1.07
C PHE A 7 6.62 -11.19 0.07
N MET A 8 5.55 -10.47 -0.28
CA MET A 8 4.58 -9.93 0.67
C MET A 8 3.26 -9.63 -0.04
N THR A 9 2.15 -9.85 0.66
CA THR A 9 0.81 -9.44 0.25
C THR A 9 0.37 -8.13 0.92
N MET A 10 -0.64 -7.46 0.36
CA MET A 10 -1.21 -6.29 1.03
C MET A 10 -1.84 -6.63 2.39
N SER A 11 -2.42 -7.82 2.56
CA SER A 11 -3.00 -8.23 3.86
C SER A 11 -1.94 -8.29 4.94
N GLU A 12 -0.84 -9.00 4.67
CA GLU A 12 0.26 -9.12 5.61
C GLU A 12 0.84 -7.75 5.97
N LEU A 13 0.94 -6.83 5.00
CA LEU A 13 1.47 -5.48 5.25
C LEU A 13 0.54 -4.69 6.19
N LEU A 14 -0.76 -4.68 5.91
CA LEU A 14 -1.74 -3.97 6.73
C LEU A 14 -1.85 -4.58 8.14
N GLU A 15 -1.83 -5.91 8.26
CA GLU A 15 -1.81 -6.61 9.55
C GLU A 15 -0.55 -6.29 10.36
N ILE A 16 0.62 -6.18 9.70
CA ILE A 16 1.84 -5.71 10.34
C ILE A 16 1.69 -4.27 10.82
N CYS A 17 1.13 -3.38 10.01
CA CYS A 17 0.86 -1.99 10.41
C CYS A 17 -0.03 -1.94 11.66
N VAL A 18 -1.17 -2.64 11.67
CA VAL A 18 -2.06 -2.72 12.84
C VAL A 18 -1.30 -3.19 14.09
N ARG A 19 -0.57 -4.30 13.98
CA ARG A 19 0.17 -4.88 15.10
C ARG A 19 1.30 -3.98 15.62
N VAL A 20 2.11 -3.41 14.74
CA VAL A 20 3.30 -2.62 15.11
C VAL A 20 2.90 -1.25 15.68
N THR A 21 1.85 -0.64 15.13
CA THR A 21 1.36 0.66 15.61
C THR A 21 0.49 0.54 16.85
N GLY A 22 -0.02 -0.65 17.18
CA GLY A 22 -1.00 -0.85 18.24
C GLY A 22 -2.38 -0.25 17.89
N SER A 23 -2.66 -0.02 16.61
CA SER A 23 -3.93 0.52 16.13
C SER A 23 -5.07 -0.46 16.36
N ASP A 24 -6.27 0.08 16.57
CA ASP A 24 -7.54 -0.63 16.65
C ASP A 24 -8.28 -0.74 15.29
N ALA A 25 -7.60 -0.42 14.19
CA ALA A 25 -8.20 -0.42 12.85
C ALA A 25 -8.75 -1.81 12.45
N SER A 26 -9.95 -1.80 11.86
CA SER A 26 -10.55 -2.99 11.25
C SER A 26 -10.27 -3.04 9.76
N LEU A 27 -9.58 -4.07 9.29
CA LEU A 27 -9.31 -4.26 7.86
C LEU A 27 -10.56 -4.76 7.14
N ARG A 28 -10.89 -4.13 6.02
CA ARG A 28 -12.01 -4.48 5.14
C ARG A 28 -11.50 -4.63 3.72
N TRP A 29 -11.89 -5.73 3.07
CA TRP A 29 -11.52 -6.02 1.69
C TRP A 29 -12.70 -5.74 0.77
N VAL A 30 -12.46 -4.96 -0.26
CA VAL A 30 -13.43 -4.66 -1.32
C VAL A 30 -12.89 -5.24 -2.62
N ASP A 31 -13.75 -5.95 -3.35
CA ASP A 31 -13.35 -6.55 -4.62
C ASP A 31 -12.98 -5.49 -5.66
N GLY A 32 -11.98 -5.80 -6.50
CA GLY A 32 -11.48 -4.88 -7.52
C GLY A 32 -12.55 -4.46 -8.53
N GLU A 33 -13.46 -5.35 -8.92
CA GLU A 33 -14.57 -5.04 -9.81
C GLU A 33 -15.55 -4.06 -9.15
N THR A 34 -15.77 -4.20 -7.85
CA THR A 34 -16.61 -3.27 -7.08
C THR A 34 -15.98 -1.89 -7.01
N LEU A 35 -14.66 -1.80 -6.80
CA LEU A 35 -13.93 -0.52 -6.83
C LEU A 35 -14.06 0.14 -8.21
N LEU A 36 -13.80 -0.61 -9.29
CA LEU A 36 -13.92 -0.10 -10.65
C LEU A 36 -15.35 0.36 -10.98
N ALA A 37 -16.37 -0.42 -10.60
CA ALA A 37 -17.77 -0.08 -10.81
C ALA A 37 -18.20 1.18 -10.03
N ALA A 38 -17.55 1.47 -8.91
CA ALA A 38 -17.75 2.69 -8.14
C ALA A 38 -16.98 3.90 -8.68
N GLY A 39 -16.23 3.73 -9.78
CA GLY A 39 -15.46 4.79 -10.42
C GLY A 39 -14.08 5.02 -9.82
N VAL A 40 -13.59 4.12 -8.96
CA VAL A 40 -12.22 4.19 -8.42
C VAL A 40 -11.22 3.95 -9.53
N ARG A 41 -10.29 4.87 -9.71
CA ARG A 41 -9.28 4.80 -10.77
C ARG A 41 -8.01 4.14 -10.26
N PRO A 42 -7.51 3.09 -10.95
CA PRO A 42 -6.21 2.49 -10.66
C PRO A 42 -5.09 3.54 -10.57
N TRP A 43 -4.13 3.31 -9.68
CA TRP A 43 -2.96 4.14 -9.39
C TRP A 43 -3.23 5.54 -8.82
N THR A 44 -4.38 6.13 -9.14
CA THR A 44 -4.70 7.54 -8.82
C THR A 44 -5.38 7.66 -7.48
N ASP A 45 -6.45 6.88 -7.27
CA ASP A 45 -7.30 7.01 -6.08
C ASP A 45 -6.85 6.04 -4.97
N LEU A 46 -6.23 4.91 -5.34
CA LEU A 46 -5.60 3.99 -4.41
C LEU A 46 -4.11 3.84 -4.75
N PRO A 47 -3.20 4.04 -3.78
CA PRO A 47 -1.77 3.96 -4.04
C PRO A 47 -1.41 2.53 -4.46
N ILE A 48 -0.52 2.41 -5.45
CA ILE A 48 0.07 1.14 -5.91
C ILE A 48 -0.93 0.03 -6.32
N TRP A 49 -2.21 0.35 -6.42
CA TRP A 49 -3.27 -0.55 -6.88
C TRP A 49 -3.44 -0.43 -8.39
N LEU A 50 -3.25 -1.55 -9.09
CA LEU A 50 -3.38 -1.70 -10.53
C LEU A 50 -4.21 -2.94 -10.83
N VAL A 51 -4.75 -3.03 -12.04
CA VAL A 51 -5.58 -4.15 -12.50
C VAL A 51 -5.07 -4.67 -13.85
N GLY A 52 -5.35 -5.93 -14.16
CA GLY A 52 -5.04 -6.54 -15.45
C GLY A 52 -3.55 -6.48 -15.81
N SER A 53 -3.25 -6.19 -17.09
CA SER A 53 -1.88 -6.19 -17.61
C SER A 53 -0.94 -5.21 -16.91
N ASP A 54 -1.45 -4.08 -16.41
CA ASP A 54 -0.63 -3.09 -15.71
C ASP A 54 -0.19 -3.59 -14.34
N HIS A 55 -1.06 -4.35 -13.66
CA HIS A 55 -0.70 -5.06 -12.43
C HIS A 55 0.43 -6.06 -12.71
N ASP A 56 0.27 -6.89 -13.73
CA ASP A 56 1.24 -7.94 -14.06
C ASP A 56 2.58 -7.34 -14.47
N TYR A 57 2.56 -6.24 -15.22
CA TYR A 57 3.76 -5.52 -15.61
C TYR A 57 4.48 -4.90 -14.40
N MET A 58 3.74 -4.22 -13.52
CA MET A 58 4.33 -3.52 -12.37
C MET A 58 4.83 -4.47 -11.28
N HIS A 59 4.08 -5.54 -11.00
CA HIS A 59 4.31 -6.41 -9.84
C HIS A 59 4.89 -7.78 -10.20
N GLY A 60 4.91 -8.15 -11.49
CA GLY A 60 5.42 -9.44 -11.99
C GLY A 60 6.85 -9.40 -12.55
N GLY A 61 7.58 -8.29 -12.39
CA GLY A 61 8.94 -8.15 -12.92
C GLY A 61 9.92 -9.17 -12.35
N ASP A 62 10.76 -9.78 -13.21
CA ASP A 62 11.82 -10.69 -12.78
C ASP A 62 12.97 -9.92 -12.11
N VAL A 63 13.19 -10.21 -10.83
CA VAL A 63 14.26 -9.61 -10.01
C VAL A 63 15.46 -10.52 -9.81
N SER A 64 15.53 -11.67 -10.50
CA SER A 64 16.58 -12.69 -10.36
C SER A 64 17.99 -12.11 -10.43
N LYS A 65 18.24 -11.18 -11.36
CA LYS A 65 19.54 -10.49 -11.52
C LYS A 65 19.91 -9.67 -10.29
N ALA A 66 18.97 -8.96 -9.69
CA ALA A 66 19.23 -8.14 -8.50
C ALA A 66 19.49 -9.03 -7.29
N VAL A 67 18.73 -10.11 -7.13
CA VAL A 67 18.94 -11.11 -6.07
C VAL A 67 20.31 -11.78 -6.23
N ALA A 68 20.68 -12.20 -7.44
CA ALA A 68 21.98 -12.78 -7.75
C ALA A 68 23.14 -11.80 -7.50
N ALA A 69 22.92 -10.51 -7.71
CA ALA A 69 23.87 -9.45 -7.38
C ALA A 69 23.96 -9.13 -5.87
N GLY A 70 23.20 -9.84 -5.03
CA GLY A 70 23.28 -9.72 -3.58
C GLY A 70 22.22 -8.83 -2.93
N LEU A 71 21.15 -8.44 -3.64
CA LEU A 71 20.02 -7.73 -3.03
C LEU A 71 19.50 -8.52 -1.82
N ARG A 72 19.25 -7.79 -0.73
CA ARG A 72 18.62 -8.31 0.49
C ARG A 72 17.38 -7.50 0.78
N PHE A 73 16.38 -8.18 1.33
CA PHE A 73 15.10 -7.58 1.67
C PHE A 73 15.04 -7.38 3.17
N ARG A 74 14.82 -6.15 3.59
CA ARG A 74 14.58 -5.83 4.99
C ARG A 74 13.25 -6.47 5.45
N PRO A 75 13.16 -7.04 6.66
CA PRO A 75 11.89 -7.50 7.20
C PRO A 75 10.84 -6.37 7.21
N PRO A 76 9.64 -6.59 6.64
CA PRO A 76 8.62 -5.54 6.55
C PRO A 76 8.23 -4.93 7.90
N ALA A 77 8.19 -5.73 8.96
CA ALA A 77 7.87 -5.26 10.31
C ALA A 77 8.86 -4.21 10.83
N GLU A 78 10.15 -4.34 10.52
CA GLU A 78 11.14 -3.32 10.88
C GLU A 78 10.92 -2.02 10.11
N THR A 79 10.64 -2.12 8.80
CA THR A 79 10.33 -0.95 7.97
C THR A 79 9.12 -0.20 8.50
N VAL A 80 8.06 -0.93 8.89
CA VAL A 80 6.86 -0.34 9.48
C VAL A 80 7.17 0.31 10.83
N ALA A 81 7.94 -0.36 11.70
CA ALA A 81 8.30 0.17 13.01
C ALA A 81 9.09 1.48 12.90
N ASP A 82 10.12 1.52 12.05
CA ASP A 82 10.92 2.73 11.84
C ASP A 82 10.10 3.85 11.20
N THR A 83 9.26 3.52 10.22
CA THR A 83 8.40 4.51 9.57
C THR A 83 7.40 5.09 10.57
N TRP A 84 6.85 4.25 11.45
CA TRP A 84 5.94 4.70 12.50
C TRP A 84 6.63 5.55 13.57
N ALA A 85 7.84 5.18 13.99
CA ALA A 85 8.64 5.98 14.90
C ALA A 85 8.95 7.37 14.31
N TRP A 86 9.37 7.40 13.04
CA TRP A 86 9.61 8.65 12.32
C TRP A 86 8.33 9.48 12.16
N LEU A 87 7.20 8.87 11.78
CA LEU A 87 5.92 9.58 11.66
C LEU A 87 5.52 10.24 12.99
N GLN A 88 5.70 9.54 14.12
CA GLN A 88 5.42 10.11 15.44
C GLN A 88 6.33 11.30 15.77
N ASP A 89 7.62 11.22 15.46
CA ASP A 89 8.60 12.30 15.69
C ASP A 89 8.23 13.60 14.95
N ILE A 90 7.63 13.47 13.76
CA ILE A 90 7.19 14.62 12.96
C ILE A 90 5.73 15.05 13.23
N GLY A 91 5.07 14.51 14.25
CA GLY A 91 3.70 14.90 14.64
C GLY A 91 2.58 14.12 13.94
N GLY A 92 2.87 12.93 13.42
CA GLY A 92 1.88 11.96 12.91
C GLY A 92 1.46 12.16 11.45
N HIS A 93 1.95 13.20 10.79
CA HIS A 93 1.57 13.53 9.42
C HIS A 93 2.80 13.67 8.53
N ALA A 94 2.89 12.83 7.49
CA ALA A 94 3.94 12.94 6.49
C ALA A 94 3.84 14.29 5.74
N PRO A 95 4.95 15.00 5.52
CA PRO A 95 4.93 16.26 4.78
C PRO A 95 4.51 16.02 3.33
N MET A 96 3.53 16.78 2.87
CA MET A 96 3.12 16.78 1.46
C MET A 96 3.81 17.91 0.71
N ARG A 97 4.23 17.62 -0.51
CA ARG A 97 4.74 18.65 -1.42
C ARG A 97 3.61 19.62 -1.79
N PRO A 98 3.80 20.95 -1.67
CA PRO A 98 2.74 21.92 -1.92
C PRO A 98 2.31 21.99 -3.39
N ASP A 99 3.15 21.54 -4.32
CA ASP A 99 2.86 21.50 -5.75
C ASP A 99 2.09 20.23 -6.19
N ARG A 100 1.78 19.33 -5.25
CA ARG A 100 1.07 18.09 -5.55
C ARG A 100 -0.31 18.08 -4.91
N PRO A 101 -1.35 17.65 -5.65
CA PRO A 101 -2.65 17.42 -5.04
C PRO A 101 -2.54 16.28 -4.03
N GLN A 102 -3.42 16.31 -3.03
CA GLN A 102 -3.63 15.16 -2.18
C GLN A 102 -4.06 13.98 -3.03
N VAL A 103 -3.40 12.84 -2.81
CA VAL A 103 -3.76 11.57 -3.42
C VAL A 103 -4.60 10.77 -2.43
N GLY A 104 -5.47 9.91 -2.94
CA GLY A 104 -6.36 9.11 -2.11
C GLY A 104 -7.80 9.19 -2.59
N LEU A 105 -8.62 8.34 -1.98
CA LEU A 105 -10.02 8.21 -2.30
C LEU A 105 -10.82 9.39 -1.72
N ASP A 106 -11.87 9.81 -2.42
CA ASP A 106 -12.84 10.74 -1.85
C ASP A 106 -13.47 10.14 -0.57
N PRO A 107 -13.50 10.86 0.56
CA PRO A 107 -13.98 10.29 1.82
C PRO A 107 -15.43 9.78 1.79
N ALA A 108 -16.31 10.41 0.99
CA ALA A 108 -17.70 9.95 0.88
C ALA A 108 -17.80 8.66 0.05
N LEU A 109 -16.97 8.54 -0.99
CA LEU A 109 -16.82 7.31 -1.76
C LEU A 109 -16.24 6.18 -0.91
N GLU A 110 -15.21 6.47 -0.11
CA GLU A 110 -14.61 5.51 0.82
C GLU A 110 -15.64 4.97 1.82
N ALA A 111 -16.38 5.86 2.49
CA ALA A 111 -17.42 5.47 3.44
C ALA A 111 -18.49 4.58 2.78
N LYS A 112 -18.89 4.88 1.54
CA LYS A 112 -19.83 4.06 0.78
C LYS A 112 -19.27 2.67 0.48
N LEU A 113 -18.00 2.57 0.11
CA LEU A 113 -17.35 1.29 -0.22
C LEU A 113 -17.08 0.41 1.00
N LEU A 114 -16.90 1.02 2.18
CA LEU A 114 -16.65 0.31 3.44
C LEU A 114 -17.92 0.02 4.24
N SER A 115 -19.08 0.52 3.79
CA SER A 115 -20.36 0.24 4.42
C SER A 115 -20.71 -1.26 4.29
N PRO A 116 -21.29 -1.87 5.34
CA PRO A 116 -21.67 -3.28 5.34
C PRO A 116 -22.78 -3.62 4.34
#